data_AF-A0A497RL51-F1
#
_entry.id   AF-A0A497RL51-F1
#
_cell.length_a   1.000
_cell.length_b   1.000
_cell.length_c   1.000
_cell.angle_alpha   90.00
_cell.angle_beta   90.00
_cell.angle_gamma   90.00
#
_symmetry.space_group_name_H-M   'P 1'
#
loop_
_entity.id
_entity.type
_entity.pdbx_description
1 polymer ?
#
loop_
_entity_poly.entity_id
_entity_poly.type
_entity_poly.pdbx_seq_one_letter_code
_entity_poly.pdbx_strand_id
1 'polypeptide(L)'
;MENNRLIAVVRLRGQVGVARKIKDTLAMLRLHKRYHCVVIPDTPSYRGMLQIVKDYVAFGEIDAETLAMLLRNRGRLVGNKPLTEDYIREKTGYDSIEDFARAVFDGKVSLRDVPGLKPVFRLHPPRGGLKNIKWHHPMGSLGYHGRDICKLLYKMR
;
A
#
# COMPACT_ATOMS: atom_id res chain seq x y z
N MET A 1 -10.32 2.51 -22.15
CA MET A 1 -9.60 3.47 -21.29
C MET A 1 -9.56 2.86 -19.91
N GLU A 2 -8.51 2.08 -19.58
CA GLU A 2 -8.35 1.58 -18.22
C GLU A 2 -7.97 2.78 -17.35
N ASN A 3 -8.89 3.19 -16.48
CA ASN A 3 -8.58 4.13 -15.41
C ASN A 3 -7.49 3.47 -14.56
N ASN A 4 -6.27 3.99 -14.63
CA ASN A 4 -5.11 3.47 -13.91
C ASN A 4 -5.22 3.80 -12.40
N ARG A 5 -6.19 3.17 -11.74
CA ARG A 5 -6.46 3.38 -10.32
C ARG A 5 -5.46 2.58 -9.50
N LEU A 6 -4.90 3.22 -8.49
CA LEU A 6 -4.01 2.58 -7.54
C LEU A 6 -4.80 2.24 -6.27
N ILE A 7 -4.62 1.02 -5.80
CA ILE A 7 -5.21 0.51 -4.57
C ILE A 7 -4.08 0.30 -3.57
N ALA A 8 -4.20 0.91 -2.38
CA ALA A 8 -3.37 0.53 -1.25
C ALA A 8 -4.01 -0.63 -0.50
N VAL A 9 -3.18 -1.58 -0.08
CA VAL A 9 -3.61 -2.77 0.66
C VAL A 9 -2.75 -2.89 1.91
N VAL A 10 -3.38 -2.86 3.07
CA VAL A 10 -2.72 -2.95 4.37
C VAL A 10 -3.17 -4.20 5.10
N ARG A 11 -2.22 -5.02 5.56
CA ARG A 11 -2.52 -6.19 6.38
C ARG A 11 -2.78 -5.79 7.83
N LEU A 12 -4.00 -5.99 8.33
CA LEU A 12 -4.36 -5.66 9.72
C LEU A 12 -4.29 -6.86 10.65
N ARG A 13 -4.56 -8.08 10.15
CA ARG A 13 -4.52 -9.31 10.96
C ARG A 13 -3.15 -10.00 10.98
N GLY A 14 -2.94 -10.78 12.04
CA GLY A 14 -1.72 -11.58 12.26
C GLY A 14 -1.58 -12.78 11.32
N GLN A 15 -0.58 -13.62 11.56
CA GLN A 15 -0.25 -14.81 10.75
C GLN A 15 -0.81 -16.13 11.29
N VAL A 16 -1.30 -16.14 12.53
CA VAL A 16 -1.80 -17.34 13.20
C VAL A 16 -3.24 -17.65 12.77
N GLY A 17 -3.55 -18.92 12.56
CA GLY A 17 -4.90 -19.38 12.23
C GLY A 17 -5.39 -18.98 10.83
N VAL A 18 -4.46 -18.64 9.92
CA VAL A 18 -4.81 -18.24 8.55
C VAL A 18 -4.94 -19.47 7.66
N ALA A 19 -6.08 -19.62 6.99
CA ALA A 19 -6.29 -20.68 6.00
C ALA A 19 -5.22 -20.61 4.88
N ARG A 20 -4.78 -21.78 4.40
CA ARG A 20 -3.68 -21.89 3.42
C ARG A 20 -3.89 -21.01 2.18
N LYS A 21 -5.09 -21.06 1.57
CA LYS A 21 -5.45 -20.24 0.40
C LYS A 21 -5.25 -18.73 0.64
N ILE A 22 -5.63 -18.25 1.82
CA ILE A 22 -5.50 -16.84 2.20
C ILE A 22 -4.02 -16.51 2.46
N LYS A 23 -3.29 -17.39 3.15
CA LYS A 23 -1.87 -17.23 3.43
C LYS A 23 -1.05 -17.12 2.13
N ASP A 24 -1.33 -17.98 1.16
CA ASP A 24 -0.65 -17.99 -0.14
C ASP A 24 -0.97 -16.74 -0.95
N THR A 25 -2.24 -16.30 -0.96
CA THR A 25 -2.65 -15.05 -1.63
C THR A 25 -2.00 -13.82 -0.99
N LEU A 26 -1.93 -13.76 0.34
CA LEU A 26 -1.22 -12.69 1.05
C LEU A 26 0.28 -12.69 0.74
N ALA A 27 0.90 -13.87 0.58
CA ALA A 27 2.30 -14.00 0.19
C ALA A 27 2.54 -13.51 -1.24
N MET A 28 1.65 -13.81 -2.19
CA MET A 28 1.70 -13.28 -3.56
C MET A 28 1.63 -11.75 -3.60
N LEU A 29 0.78 -11.16 -2.74
CA LEU A 29 0.68 -9.70 -2.56
C LEU A 29 1.85 -9.11 -1.75
N ARG A 30 2.83 -9.91 -1.31
CA ARG A 30 3.99 -9.51 -0.48
C ARG A 30 3.61 -9.01 0.93
N LEU A 31 2.40 -9.30 1.38
CA LEU A 31 1.85 -8.90 2.69
C LEU A 31 2.19 -9.94 3.77
N HIS A 32 3.46 -10.08 4.11
CA HIS A 32 3.91 -11.11 5.05
C HIS A 32 3.58 -10.79 6.51
N LYS A 33 3.78 -9.54 7.00
CA LYS A 33 3.59 -9.17 8.40
C LYS A 33 2.46 -8.16 8.58
N ARG A 34 2.01 -7.97 9.83
CA ARG A 34 1.03 -6.95 10.19
C ARG A 34 1.57 -5.56 9.87
N TYR A 35 0.69 -4.67 9.41
CA TYR A 35 0.99 -3.29 9.00
C TYR A 35 1.98 -3.17 7.85
N HIS A 36 2.19 -4.25 7.10
CA HIS A 36 2.74 -4.13 5.76
C HIS A 36 1.68 -3.55 4.84
N CYS A 37 2.09 -2.60 4.02
CA CYS A 37 1.29 -1.96 2.99
C CYS A 37 1.95 -2.15 1.64
N VAL A 38 1.14 -2.43 0.62
CA VAL A 38 1.56 -2.51 -0.78
C VAL A 38 0.58 -1.72 -1.62
N VAL A 39 1.10 -1.03 -2.63
CA VAL A 39 0.31 -0.32 -3.65
C VAL A 39 0.27 -1.18 -4.89
N ILE A 40 -0.93 -1.47 -5.39
CA ILE A 40 -1.17 -2.32 -6.55
C ILE A 40 -2.07 -1.61 -7.57
N PRO A 41 -1.93 -1.90 -8.87
CA PRO A 41 -2.87 -1.41 -9.87
C PRO A 41 -4.22 -2.13 -9.76
N ASP A 42 -5.29 -1.43 -10.12
CA ASP A 42 -6.66 -1.93 -10.11
C ASP A 42 -6.96 -2.80 -11.34
N THR A 43 -6.46 -4.05 -11.32
CA THR A 43 -6.72 -5.04 -12.38
C THR A 43 -7.73 -6.10 -11.94
N PRO A 44 -8.47 -6.75 -12.86
CA PRO A 44 -9.39 -7.83 -12.50
C PRO A 44 -8.74 -8.97 -11.71
N SER A 45 -7.49 -9.31 -12.03
CA SER A 45 -6.71 -10.32 -11.30
C SER A 45 -6.43 -9.91 -9.85
N TYR A 46 -6.01 -8.65 -9.63
CA TYR A 46 -5.79 -8.15 -8.27
C TYR A 46 -7.09 -8.01 -7.49
N ARG A 47 -8.19 -7.59 -8.12
CA ARG A 47 -9.53 -7.58 -7.49
C ARG A 47 -9.93 -8.97 -7.01
N GLY A 48 -9.70 -10.02 -7.80
CA GLY A 48 -9.93 -11.41 -7.40
C GLY A 48 -9.11 -11.80 -6.16
N MET A 49 -7.83 -11.44 -6.12
CA MET A 49 -6.98 -11.66 -4.94
C MET A 49 -7.49 -10.91 -3.71
N LEU A 50 -7.90 -9.64 -3.86
CA LEU A 50 -8.44 -8.82 -2.78
C LEU A 50 -9.70 -9.42 -2.17
N GLN A 51 -10.59 -9.99 -2.99
CA GLN A 51 -11.79 -10.66 -2.50
C GLN A 51 -11.48 -11.88 -1.62
N ILE A 52 -10.39 -12.60 -1.91
CA ILE A 52 -9.94 -13.73 -1.09
C ILE A 52 -9.38 -13.27 0.26
N VAL A 53 -8.70 -12.12 0.31
CA VAL A 53 -7.99 -11.64 1.51
C VAL A 53 -8.73 -10.57 2.31
N LYS A 54 -9.93 -10.16 1.89
CA LYS A 54 -10.70 -9.04 2.47
C LYS A 54 -10.89 -9.11 4.00
N ASP A 55 -10.95 -10.32 4.55
CA ASP A 55 -11.12 -10.55 6.00
C ASP A 55 -9.83 -10.37 6.82
N TYR A 56 -8.71 -10.05 6.17
CA TYR A 56 -7.38 -9.90 6.80
C TYR A 56 -6.74 -8.54 6.52
N VAL A 57 -7.21 -7.85 5.49
CA VAL A 57 -6.62 -6.61 4.99
C VAL A 57 -7.66 -5.48 4.98
N ALA A 58 -7.17 -4.25 5.02
CA ALA A 58 -7.92 -3.07 4.61
C ALA A 58 -7.40 -2.62 3.25
N PHE A 59 -8.28 -2.26 2.32
CA PHE A 59 -7.87 -1.77 1.02
C PHE A 59 -8.82 -0.70 0.48
N GLY A 60 -8.30 0.17 -0.39
CA GLY A 60 -9.09 1.25 -1.00
C GLY A 60 -8.27 2.05 -2.00
N GLU A 61 -8.92 2.97 -2.72
CA GLU A 61 -8.25 3.84 -3.68
C GLU A 61 -7.42 4.91 -2.96
N ILE A 62 -6.21 5.13 -3.47
CA ILE A 62 -5.32 6.20 -2.97
C ILE A 62 -5.25 7.36 -3.95
N ASP A 63 -4.85 8.52 -3.44
CA ASP A 63 -4.48 9.71 -4.20
C ASP A 63 -2.95 9.84 -4.34
N ALA A 64 -2.50 10.73 -5.21
CA ALA A 64 -1.09 11.03 -5.41
C ALA A 64 -0.44 11.59 -4.12
N GLU A 65 -1.18 12.35 -3.31
CA GLU A 65 -0.70 12.92 -2.05
C GLU A 65 -0.37 11.84 -1.00
N THR A 66 -1.25 10.85 -0.82
CA THR A 66 -1.04 9.72 0.08
C THR A 66 0.12 8.86 -0.43
N LEU A 67 0.26 8.69 -1.74
CA LEU A 67 1.41 7.98 -2.31
C LEU A 67 2.73 8.70 -2.03
N ALA A 68 2.78 10.02 -2.23
CA ALA A 68 3.94 10.85 -1.90
C ALA A 68 4.28 10.76 -0.41
N MET A 69 3.27 10.85 0.47
CA MET A 69 3.43 10.68 1.92
C MET A 69 4.02 9.30 2.27
N LEU A 70 3.54 8.23 1.65
CA LEU A 70 4.06 6.88 1.86
C LEU A 70 5.51 6.74 1.41
N LEU A 71 5.86 7.29 0.25
CA LEU A 71 7.22 7.27 -0.29
C LEU A 71 8.18 8.04 0.61
N ARG A 72 7.80 9.25 1.03
CA ARG A 72 8.63 10.12 1.88
C ARG A 72 8.87 9.53 3.27
N ASN A 73 7.81 9.04 3.92
CA ASN A 73 7.91 8.60 5.31
C ASN A 73 8.35 7.13 5.45
N ARG A 74 7.94 6.28 4.50
CA ARG A 74 8.03 4.81 4.62
C ARG A 74 8.72 4.15 3.42
N GLY A 75 9.10 4.90 2.38
CA GLY A 75 9.91 4.42 1.28
C GLY A 75 11.29 3.99 1.78
N ARG A 76 11.68 2.77 1.43
CA ARG A 76 12.95 2.17 1.84
C ARG A 76 13.63 1.52 0.65
N LEU A 77 14.93 1.74 0.53
CA LEU A 77 15.77 1.11 -0.48
C LEU A 77 16.34 -0.23 0.04
N VAL A 78 16.96 -0.99 -0.86
CA VAL A 78 17.84 -2.11 -0.50
C VAL A 78 18.90 -1.63 0.50
N GLY A 79 19.21 -2.47 1.49
CA GLY A 79 20.01 -2.05 2.65
C GLY A 79 19.24 -1.22 3.69
N ASN A 80 17.91 -1.07 3.53
CA ASN A 80 17.03 -0.38 4.49
C ASN A 80 17.26 1.13 4.65
N LYS A 81 17.96 1.73 3.68
CA LYS A 81 18.16 3.19 3.61
C LYS A 81 16.83 3.89 3.32
N PRO A 82 16.58 5.08 3.89
CA PRO A 82 15.41 5.88 3.53
C PRO A 82 15.49 6.35 2.07
N LEU A 83 14.33 6.55 1.45
CA LEU A 83 14.24 7.21 0.14
C LEU A 83 14.41 8.71 0.33
N THR A 84 15.34 9.33 -0.40
CA THR A 84 15.56 10.78 -0.39
C THR A 84 15.17 11.39 -1.73
N GLU A 85 14.89 12.69 -1.75
CA GLU A 85 14.58 13.43 -2.98
C GLU A 85 15.74 13.39 -3.97
N ASP A 86 16.98 13.51 -3.48
CA ASP A 86 18.19 13.40 -4.30
C ASP A 86 18.26 12.07 -5.05
N TYR A 87 17.90 10.97 -4.38
CA TYR A 87 17.90 9.65 -5.01
C TYR A 87 16.87 9.53 -6.13
N ILE A 88 15.68 10.13 -5.95
CA ILE A 88 14.67 10.17 -7.00
C ILE A 88 15.16 11.00 -8.18
N ARG A 89 15.74 12.17 -7.93
CA ARG A 89 16.27 13.05 -8.98
C ARG A 89 17.33 12.34 -9.81
N GLU A 90 18.30 11.70 -9.17
CA GLU A 90 19.38 10.99 -9.85
C GLU A 90 18.91 9.77 -10.66
N LYS A 91 17.88 9.04 -10.21
CA LYS A 91 17.50 7.74 -10.80
C LYS A 91 16.29 7.78 -11.70
N THR A 92 15.40 8.73 -11.50
CA THR A 92 14.13 8.80 -12.24
C THR A 92 13.97 10.07 -13.05
N GLY A 93 14.83 11.07 -12.83
CA GLY A 93 14.77 12.36 -13.54
C GLY A 93 13.61 13.26 -13.10
N TYR A 94 12.93 12.95 -11.99
CA TYR A 94 11.90 13.81 -11.39
C TYR A 94 12.50 14.69 -10.29
N ASP A 95 12.05 15.95 -10.22
CA ASP A 95 12.62 16.94 -9.30
C ASP A 95 12.26 16.69 -7.83
N SER A 96 11.11 16.04 -7.58
CA SER A 96 10.56 15.80 -6.24
C SER A 96 9.87 14.43 -6.12
N ILE A 97 9.70 13.96 -4.87
CA ILE A 97 8.91 12.76 -4.56
C ILE A 97 7.44 12.93 -4.95
N GLU A 98 6.91 14.15 -4.88
CA GLU A 98 5.53 14.48 -5.20
C GLU A 98 5.26 14.37 -6.70
N ASP A 99 6.17 14.89 -7.52
CA ASP A 99 6.06 14.79 -8.98
C ASP A 99 6.20 13.34 -9.45
N PHE A 100 7.11 12.59 -8.84
CA PHE A 100 7.22 11.15 -9.08
C PHE A 100 5.92 10.43 -8.70
N ALA A 101 5.32 10.73 -7.55
CA ALA A 101 4.06 10.11 -7.12
C ALA A 101 2.90 10.45 -8.07
N ARG A 102 2.83 11.68 -8.60
CA ARG A 102 1.86 12.07 -9.63
C ARG A 102 2.10 11.30 -10.93
N ALA A 103 3.34 11.16 -11.38
CA ALA A 103 3.67 10.40 -12.58
C ALA A 103 3.30 8.91 -12.45
N VAL A 104 3.46 8.33 -11.25
CA VAL A 104 3.02 6.97 -10.94
C VAL A 104 1.50 6.85 -10.93
N PHE A 105 0.80 7.84 -10.38
CA PHE A 105 -0.66 7.90 -10.39
C PHE A 105 -1.23 8.03 -11.82
N ASP A 106 -0.60 8.84 -12.66
CA ASP A 106 -0.92 8.98 -14.09
C ASP A 106 -0.62 7.71 -14.90
N GLY A 107 0.14 6.75 -14.35
CA GLY A 107 0.55 5.53 -15.04
C GLY A 107 1.70 5.70 -16.03
N LYS A 108 2.41 6.83 -16.00
CA LYS A 108 3.58 7.08 -16.84
C LYS A 108 4.80 6.29 -16.36
N VAL A 109 4.87 6.04 -15.04
CA VAL A 109 6.00 5.38 -14.38
C VAL A 109 5.48 4.38 -13.35
N SER A 110 6.23 3.31 -13.11
CA SER A 110 5.93 2.31 -12.09
C SER A 110 6.84 2.47 -10.87
N LEU A 111 6.36 2.09 -9.68
CA LEU A 111 7.19 2.01 -8.46
C LEU A 111 8.41 1.08 -8.62
N ARG A 112 8.36 0.15 -9.58
CA ARG A 112 9.45 -0.79 -9.88
C ARG A 112 10.61 -0.14 -10.62
N ASP A 113 10.37 1.00 -11.27
CA ASP A 113 11.36 1.68 -12.09
C ASP A 113 12.39 2.40 -11.23
N VAL A 114 12.08 2.64 -9.95
CA VAL A 114 13.04 3.14 -8.96
C VAL A 114 13.98 1.99 -8.56
N PRO A 115 15.26 2.03 -8.94
CA PRO A 115 16.18 0.95 -8.65
C PRO A 115 16.31 0.75 -7.13
N GLY A 116 16.20 -0.50 -6.68
CA GLY A 116 16.36 -0.84 -5.28
C GLY A 116 15.24 -0.37 -4.34
N LEU A 117 14.14 0.22 -4.83
CA LEU A 117 12.99 0.52 -3.99
C LEU A 117 12.30 -0.77 -3.51
N LYS A 118 12.10 -0.89 -2.20
CA LYS A 118 11.36 -2.01 -1.64
C LYS A 118 9.88 -1.87 -1.98
N PRO A 119 9.23 -2.95 -2.46
CA PRO A 119 7.83 -2.95 -2.88
C PRO A 119 6.83 -2.90 -1.70
N VAL A 120 7.32 -2.98 -0.45
CA VAL A 120 6.51 -3.08 0.76
C VAL A 120 6.83 -1.90 1.66
N PHE A 121 5.81 -1.13 2.00
CA PHE A 121 5.87 -0.08 3.00
C PHE A 121 5.58 -0.67 4.38
N ARG A 122 6.51 -0.51 5.31
CA ARG A 122 6.35 -0.99 6.69
C ARG A 122 5.79 0.14 7.54
N LEU A 123 4.49 0.09 7.80
CA LEU A 123 3.78 1.15 8.49
C LEU A 123 3.83 0.97 10.01
N HIS A 124 3.63 2.07 10.73
CA HIS A 124 3.43 2.03 12.17
C HIS A 124 1.96 1.64 12.48
N PRO A 125 1.66 1.01 13.63
CA PRO A 125 0.29 0.92 14.12
C PRO A 125 -0.45 2.27 14.06
N PRO A 126 -1.76 2.28 13.76
CA PRO A 126 -2.51 3.52 13.61
C PRO A 126 -2.61 4.28 14.93
N ARG A 127 -2.33 5.59 14.89
CA ARG A 127 -2.57 6.49 16.01
C ARG A 127 -4.07 6.54 16.34
N GLY A 128 -4.42 6.35 17.61
CA GLY A 128 -5.81 6.21 18.06
C GLY A 128 -6.41 4.81 17.90
N GLY A 129 -5.60 3.83 17.47
CA GLY A 129 -6.02 2.43 17.35
C GLY A 129 -6.86 2.12 16.11
N LEU A 130 -7.26 0.85 15.99
CA LEU A 130 -8.20 0.37 14.98
C LEU A 130 -9.60 0.27 15.60
N LYS A 131 -10.63 0.32 14.74
CA LYS A 131 -11.95 -0.15 15.13
C LYS A 131 -11.91 -1.69 15.28
N ASN A 132 -13.08 -2.30 15.38
CA ASN A 132 -13.20 -3.73 15.48
C ASN A 132 -12.53 -4.45 14.28
N ILE A 133 -11.51 -5.26 14.56
CA ILE A 133 -10.79 -6.08 13.57
C ILE A 133 -11.53 -7.39 13.21
N LYS A 134 -12.75 -7.58 13.71
CA LYS A 134 -13.65 -8.67 13.34
C LYS A 134 -14.58 -8.30 12.19
N TRP A 135 -14.89 -7.00 12.03
CA TRP A 135 -15.92 -6.52 11.12
C TRP A 135 -15.31 -5.71 9.97
N HIS A 136 -16.06 -5.58 8.88
CA HIS A 136 -15.66 -4.79 7.71
C HIS A 136 -16.02 -3.31 7.91
N HIS A 137 -15.34 -2.42 7.19
CA HIS A 137 -15.69 -0.99 7.11
C HIS A 137 -17.14 -0.81 6.61
N PRO A 138 -17.93 0.14 7.12
CA PRO A 138 -17.60 1.23 8.05
C PRO A 138 -17.59 0.87 9.54
N MET A 139 -18.17 -0.28 9.89
CA MET A 139 -18.39 -0.68 11.29
C MET A 139 -17.11 -1.21 11.97
N GLY A 140 -16.23 -1.85 11.19
CA GLY A 140 -14.91 -2.32 11.60
C GLY A 140 -13.79 -1.71 10.77
N SER A 141 -12.67 -2.42 10.67
CA SER A 141 -11.48 -1.95 9.96
C SER A 141 -11.05 -2.82 8.79
N LEU A 142 -11.72 -3.94 8.53
CA LEU A 142 -11.36 -4.84 7.43
C LEU A 142 -12.08 -4.51 6.12
N GLY A 143 -11.65 -5.13 5.03
CA GLY A 143 -12.32 -5.06 3.73
C GLY A 143 -12.06 -3.75 2.99
N TYR A 144 -13.06 -3.32 2.23
CA TYR A 144 -12.98 -2.17 1.34
C TYR A 144 -13.32 -0.87 2.06
N HIS A 145 -12.41 0.09 2.04
CA HIS A 145 -12.54 1.42 2.67
C HIS A 145 -12.85 2.52 1.66
N GLY A 146 -12.78 2.23 0.36
CA GLY A 146 -12.80 3.26 -0.67
C GLY A 146 -11.72 4.32 -0.41
N ARG A 147 -12.08 5.60 -0.54
CA ARG A 147 -11.20 6.75 -0.24
C ARG A 147 -10.85 6.93 1.25
N ASP A 148 -11.59 6.32 2.18
CA ASP A 148 -11.27 6.42 3.61
C ASP A 148 -9.95 5.71 3.98
N ILE A 149 -9.40 4.89 3.06
CA ILE A 149 -8.09 4.28 3.26
C ILE A 149 -6.99 5.33 3.45
N CYS A 150 -7.08 6.50 2.79
CA CYS A 150 -6.11 7.58 2.93
C CYS A 150 -6.05 8.07 4.38
N LYS A 151 -7.22 8.17 5.05
CA LYS A 151 -7.30 8.54 6.48
C LYS A 151 -6.65 7.50 7.38
N LEU A 152 -6.81 6.21 7.07
CA LEU A 152 -6.15 5.14 7.82
C LEU A 152 -4.63 5.19 7.63
N LEU A 153 -4.17 5.32 6.38
CA LEU A 153 -2.74 5.43 6.07
C LEU A 153 -2.10 6.64 6.73
N TYR A 154 -2.80 7.79 6.78
CA TYR A 154 -2.33 8.98 7.48
C TYR A 154 -2.12 8.73 8.98
N LYS A 155 -2.98 7.93 9.63
CA LYS A 155 -2.80 7.53 11.04
C LYS A 155 -1.64 6.55 11.25
N MET A 156 -1.22 5.83 10.20
CA MET A 156 -0.17 4.81 10.20
C MET A 156 1.18 5.32 9.67
N ARG A 157 1.28 6.63 9.39
CA ARG A 157 2.46 7.28 8.83
C ARG A 157 3.69 7.19 9.71
#